data_AF-A0A941NGV8-F1
#
_entry.id   AF-A0A941NGV8-F1
#
_cell.length_a   1.000
_cell.length_b   1.000
_cell.length_c   1.000
_cell.angle_alpha   90.00
_cell.angle_beta   90.00
_cell.angle_gamma   90.00
#
_symmetry.space_group_name_H-M   'P 1'
#
loop_
_entity.id
_entity.type
_entity.pdbx_description
1 polymer ?
#
loop_
_entity_poly.entity_id
_entity_poly.type
_entity_poly.pdbx_seq_one_letter_code
_entity_poly.pdbx_strand_id
1 'polypeptide(L)'
;MTISRRDVLAASAAAPVLSLGGAANAASLPATAAFPKMTGAYFNASSIHPLPLGARAALMEYMTNRHALLVNDDFPERRKKVLAAFGKLVGASPDELMVTQSTTMAENLIIRALGLPQGGGRIVTDALHFTGSFYMYDQLAKAGMDVVTLPMTRDGRIGMDALDAALNKKTKLVSVSVVSATNGFEHDLKRVCDAAHAHGALVYADLIQGAGTVPIDLRAAGVDFAASSCYKYLMGDFGIGFLYVRKEMQDRLQRPWWGYFQVGKEVDTHNLPFDPPSPHAVDYRAVPGPEGVFAMGTTS
;
A
#
# COMPACT_ATOMS: atom_id res chain seq x y z
N MET A 1 30.32 27.94 1.19
CA MET A 1 29.13 28.26 2.04
C MET A 1 28.56 26.96 2.56
N THR A 2 28.58 26.75 3.87
CA THR A 2 27.99 25.58 4.54
C THR A 2 26.52 25.85 4.77
N ILE A 3 25.66 25.29 3.92
CA ILE A 3 24.20 25.36 4.08
C ILE A 3 23.81 24.40 5.21
N SER A 4 23.15 24.92 6.23
CA SER A 4 22.69 24.11 7.37
C SER A 4 21.35 23.44 7.06
N ARG A 5 21.01 22.37 7.81
CA ARG A 5 19.69 21.71 7.73
C ARG A 5 18.52 22.68 7.94
N ARG A 6 18.71 23.76 8.70
CA ARG A 6 17.69 24.80 8.92
C ARG A 6 17.43 25.61 7.65
N ASP A 7 18.46 25.87 6.86
CA ASP A 7 18.35 26.65 5.63
C ASP A 7 17.56 25.87 4.55
N VAL A 8 17.74 24.54 4.51
CA VAL A 8 16.98 23.65 3.61
C VAL A 8 15.50 23.58 3.99
N LEU A 9 15.19 23.48 5.29
CA LEU A 9 13.80 23.47 5.79
C LEU A 9 13.08 24.81 5.66
N ALA A 10 13.82 25.93 5.74
CA ALA A 10 13.27 27.25 5.49
C ALA A 10 12.97 27.49 4.01
N ALA A 11 13.78 26.93 3.10
CA ALA A 11 13.59 27.06 1.66
C ALA A 11 12.42 26.22 1.13
N SER A 12 12.12 25.06 1.71
CA SER A 12 11.00 24.20 1.29
C SER A 12 9.62 24.73 1.72
N ALA A 13 9.55 25.64 2.69
CA ALA A 13 8.31 26.29 3.12
C ALA A 13 7.80 27.38 2.14
N ALA A 14 8.60 27.75 1.13
CA ALA A 14 8.27 28.84 0.20
C ALA A 14 7.66 28.37 -1.14
N ALA A 15 7.46 27.07 -1.35
CA ALA A 15 6.74 26.57 -2.52
C ALA A 15 5.23 26.73 -2.32
N PRO A 16 4.48 27.29 -3.29
CA PRO A 16 3.04 27.50 -3.14
C PRO A 16 2.33 26.15 -3.08
N VAL A 17 1.79 25.82 -1.91
CA VAL A 17 0.88 24.70 -1.72
C VAL A 17 -0.43 25.05 -2.44
N LEU A 18 -0.74 24.35 -3.53
CA LEU A 18 -2.07 24.35 -4.14
C LEU A 18 -3.07 23.86 -3.08
N SER A 19 -3.90 24.78 -2.57
CA SER A 19 -4.86 24.48 -1.52
C SER A 19 -5.99 23.60 -2.06
N LEU A 20 -6.06 22.36 -1.60
CA LEU A 20 -7.29 21.56 -1.68
C LEU A 20 -8.08 21.80 -0.39
N GLY A 21 -9.22 22.49 -0.55
CA GLY A 21 -10.08 22.95 0.54
C GLY A 21 -10.66 21.83 1.41
N GLY A 22 -10.89 22.19 2.68
CA GLY A 22 -11.54 21.37 3.70
C GLY A 22 -10.84 21.51 5.05
N ALA A 23 -11.09 22.63 5.73
CA ALA A 23 -10.57 22.92 7.06
C ALA A 23 -11.24 22.02 8.10
N ALA A 24 -10.68 20.83 8.32
CA ALA A 24 -10.68 20.22 9.65
C ALA A 24 -9.56 20.91 10.44
N ASN A 25 -9.86 21.33 11.67
CA ASN A 25 -8.99 22.08 12.57
C ASN A 25 -7.54 21.52 12.55
N ALA A 26 -6.67 22.11 11.73
CA ALA A 26 -5.32 21.62 11.55
C ALA A 26 -4.56 21.93 12.83
N ALA A 27 -4.22 20.90 13.61
CA ALA A 27 -3.39 21.09 14.79
C ALA A 27 -2.14 21.87 14.39
N SER A 28 -1.84 22.97 15.11
CA SER A 28 -0.65 23.76 14.84
C SER A 28 0.59 22.88 15.00
N LEU A 29 1.41 22.78 13.95
CA LEU A 29 2.67 22.07 14.02
C LEU A 29 3.72 22.89 14.79
N PRO A 30 4.59 22.24 15.60
CA PRO A 30 4.66 20.80 15.83
C PRO A 30 3.62 20.30 16.86
N ALA A 31 2.91 19.21 16.53
CA ALA A 31 1.87 18.62 17.37
C ALA A 31 2.43 17.66 18.46
N THR A 32 3.46 18.07 19.20
CA THR A 32 4.15 17.21 20.19
C THR A 32 3.24 16.71 21.31
N ALA A 33 2.21 17.48 21.68
CA ALA A 33 1.22 17.09 22.69
C ALA A 33 0.33 15.91 22.25
N ALA A 34 0.30 15.56 20.96
CA ALA A 34 -0.42 14.39 20.44
C ALA A 34 0.30 13.06 20.73
N PHE A 35 1.52 13.10 21.27
CA PHE A 35 2.37 11.93 21.51
C PHE A 35 2.60 11.72 23.01
N PRO A 36 2.91 10.47 23.44
CA PRO A 36 3.34 10.23 24.81
C PRO A 36 4.61 11.02 25.12
N LYS A 37 4.74 11.46 26.38
CA LYS A 37 5.99 12.06 26.86
C LYS A 37 7.10 11.02 26.81
N MET A 38 8.15 11.32 26.04
CA MET A 38 9.33 10.47 25.91
C MET A 38 10.50 11.07 26.67
N THR A 39 11.35 10.21 27.25
CA THR A 39 12.63 10.63 27.81
C THR A 39 13.65 10.66 26.68
N GLY A 40 14.15 11.84 26.32
CA GLY A 40 15.14 12.02 25.24
C GLY A 40 14.51 12.22 23.86
N ALA A 41 15.31 12.00 22.81
CA ALA A 41 14.90 12.17 21.42
C ALA A 41 14.78 10.82 20.70
N TYR A 42 13.71 10.64 19.91
CA TYR A 42 13.47 9.42 19.14
C TYR A 42 13.76 9.65 17.65
N PHE A 43 14.79 8.97 17.12
CA PHE A 43 15.25 9.11 15.72
C PHE A 43 15.08 7.83 14.90
N ASN A 44 14.13 6.96 15.25
CA ASN A 44 13.94 5.65 14.59
C ASN A 44 12.53 5.47 13.97
N ALA A 45 11.88 6.59 13.58
CA ALA A 45 10.53 6.59 13.03
C ALA A 45 10.39 5.80 11.72
N SER A 46 11.48 5.66 10.94
CA SER A 46 11.53 4.85 9.72
C SER A 46 11.44 3.34 9.98
N SER A 47 11.74 2.91 11.21
CA SER A 47 11.52 1.54 11.67
C SER A 47 10.08 1.41 12.18
N ILE A 48 9.73 2.17 13.23
CA ILE A 48 8.41 2.17 13.87
C ILE A 48 8.15 3.59 14.39
N HIS A 49 6.97 4.15 14.15
CA HIS A 49 6.66 5.47 14.69
C HIS A 49 6.08 5.35 16.11
N PRO A 50 6.40 6.27 17.05
CA PRO A 50 5.68 6.33 18.33
C PRO A 50 4.18 6.47 18.10
N LEU A 51 3.39 5.60 18.74
CA LEU A 51 1.94 5.59 18.60
C LEU A 51 1.34 6.88 19.22
N PRO A 52 0.61 7.71 18.46
CA PRO A 52 -0.05 8.90 18.98
C PRO A 52 -1.11 8.54 20.03
N LEU A 53 -1.37 9.47 20.96
CA LEU A 53 -2.40 9.32 22.00
C LEU A 53 -3.79 9.05 21.39
N GLY A 54 -4.10 9.67 20.25
CA GLY A 54 -5.36 9.44 19.52
C GLY A 54 -5.46 8.03 18.94
N ALA A 55 -4.40 7.53 18.30
CA ALA A 55 -4.37 6.16 17.78
C ALA A 55 -4.47 5.12 18.91
N ARG A 56 -3.77 5.36 20.03
CA ARG A 56 -3.90 4.54 21.23
C ARG A 56 -5.33 4.53 21.78
N ALA A 57 -5.99 5.68 21.84
CA ALA A 57 -7.37 5.77 22.32
C ALA A 57 -8.33 4.97 21.42
N ALA A 58 -8.18 5.04 20.10
CA ALA A 58 -8.99 4.27 19.16
C ALA A 58 -8.82 2.74 19.34
N LEU A 59 -7.59 2.27 19.58
CA LEU A 59 -7.35 0.85 19.88
C LEU A 59 -8.00 0.42 21.21
N MET A 60 -7.91 1.25 22.25
CA MET A 60 -8.54 0.97 23.54
C MET A 60 -10.07 0.96 23.47
N GLU A 61 -10.65 1.84 22.65
CA GLU A 61 -12.09 1.86 22.35
C GLU A 61 -12.50 0.55 21.65
N TYR A 62 -11.77 0.14 20.61
CA TYR A 62 -12.00 -1.14 19.94
C TYR A 62 -11.95 -2.32 20.91
N MET A 63 -10.93 -2.40 21.77
CA MET A 63 -10.82 -3.49 22.75
C MET A 63 -11.99 -3.50 23.73
N THR A 64 -12.44 -2.32 24.15
CA THR A 64 -13.62 -2.16 25.01
C THR A 64 -14.88 -2.67 24.31
N ASN A 65 -15.09 -2.28 23.05
CA ASN A 65 -16.23 -2.73 22.25
C ASN A 65 -16.17 -4.25 22.02
N ARG A 66 -14.99 -4.80 21.72
CA ARG A 66 -14.81 -6.23 21.44
C ARG A 66 -15.05 -7.08 22.69
N HIS A 67 -14.65 -6.59 23.86
CA HIS A 67 -15.04 -7.20 25.14
C HIS A 67 -16.57 -7.23 25.31
N ALA A 68 -17.26 -6.15 24.92
CA ALA A 68 -18.73 -6.05 24.91
C ALA A 68 -19.40 -6.68 23.68
N LEU A 69 -18.79 -7.71 23.09
CA LEU A 69 -19.29 -8.44 21.91
C LEU A 69 -19.54 -7.61 20.64
N LEU A 70 -18.98 -6.40 20.54
CA LEU A 70 -19.18 -5.44 19.45
C LEU A 70 -20.63 -4.94 19.29
N VAL A 71 -21.43 -4.97 20.35
CA VAL A 71 -22.85 -4.54 20.30
C VAL A 71 -23.01 -3.08 19.84
N ASN A 72 -22.01 -2.23 20.11
CA ASN A 72 -22.03 -0.81 19.78
C ASN A 72 -21.08 -0.43 18.63
N ASP A 73 -20.64 -1.40 17.82
CA ASP A 73 -19.64 -1.16 16.79
C ASP A 73 -20.15 -1.40 15.37
N ASP A 74 -19.85 -0.45 14.48
CA ASP A 74 -20.18 -0.51 13.05
C ASP A 74 -18.87 -0.59 12.25
N PHE A 75 -18.33 -1.81 12.12
CA PHE A 75 -17.12 -2.08 11.35
C PHE A 75 -17.23 -1.64 9.89
N PRO A 76 -18.32 -1.96 9.15
CA PRO A 76 -18.48 -1.50 7.79
C PRO A 76 -18.30 0.02 7.63
N GLU A 77 -18.95 0.83 8.48
CA GLU A 77 -18.83 2.28 8.40
C GLU A 77 -17.47 2.80 8.88
N ARG A 78 -16.86 2.20 9.93
CA ARG A 78 -15.49 2.56 10.33
C ARG A 78 -14.49 2.28 9.21
N ARG A 79 -14.57 1.10 8.61
CA ARG A 79 -13.71 0.68 7.50
C ARG A 79 -13.84 1.63 6.32
N LYS A 80 -15.08 1.97 5.93
CA LYS A 80 -15.35 2.96 4.87
C LYS A 80 -14.73 4.32 5.16
N LYS A 81 -14.82 4.81 6.40
CA LYS A 81 -14.20 6.09 6.83
C LYS A 81 -12.67 6.03 6.76
N VAL A 82 -12.07 4.92 7.19
CA VAL A 82 -10.61 4.73 7.15
C VAL A 82 -10.12 4.68 5.69
N LEU A 83 -10.78 3.90 4.83
CA LEU A 83 -10.43 3.83 3.40
C LEU A 83 -10.61 5.18 2.69
N ALA A 84 -11.67 5.93 3.01
CA ALA A 84 -11.86 7.28 2.48
C ALA A 84 -10.77 8.26 2.96
N ALA A 85 -10.36 8.18 4.23
CA ALA A 85 -9.27 9.01 4.76
C ALA A 85 -7.93 8.68 4.11
N PHE A 86 -7.60 7.39 3.96
CA PHE A 86 -6.39 6.97 3.25
C PHE A 86 -6.44 7.35 1.77
N GLY A 87 -7.57 7.14 1.09
CA GLY A 87 -7.76 7.53 -0.31
C GLY A 87 -7.56 9.03 -0.54
N LYS A 88 -8.08 9.87 0.35
CA LYS A 88 -7.80 11.32 0.31
C LYS A 88 -6.31 11.64 0.46
N LEU A 89 -5.58 10.89 1.28
CA LEU A 89 -4.15 11.10 1.51
C LEU A 89 -3.29 10.74 0.29
N VAL A 90 -3.70 9.76 -0.51
CA VAL A 90 -2.90 9.21 -1.62
C VAL A 90 -3.52 9.43 -3.01
N GLY A 91 -4.59 10.20 -3.13
CA GLY A 91 -5.27 10.46 -4.40
C GLY A 91 -5.98 9.24 -5.00
N ALA A 92 -6.62 8.41 -4.18
CA ALA A 92 -7.35 7.21 -4.60
C ALA A 92 -8.83 7.24 -4.17
N SER A 93 -9.71 6.59 -4.94
CA SER A 93 -11.10 6.42 -4.52
C SER A 93 -11.26 5.22 -3.57
N PRO A 94 -12.26 5.21 -2.67
CA PRO A 94 -12.44 4.10 -1.72
C PRO A 94 -12.65 2.73 -2.38
N ASP A 95 -13.21 2.67 -3.58
CA ASP A 95 -13.43 1.43 -4.34
C ASP A 95 -12.17 0.93 -5.08
N GLU A 96 -11.06 1.65 -4.99
CA GLU A 96 -9.72 1.22 -5.39
C GLU A 96 -8.90 0.70 -4.21
N LEU A 97 -9.45 0.72 -2.99
CA LEU A 97 -8.71 0.45 -1.76
C LEU A 97 -9.27 -0.74 -1.00
N MET A 98 -8.38 -1.45 -0.31
CA MET A 98 -8.75 -2.42 0.71
C MET A 98 -7.75 -2.43 1.85
N VAL A 99 -8.17 -2.99 2.99
CA VAL A 99 -7.28 -3.29 4.11
C VAL A 99 -6.49 -4.56 3.82
N THR A 100 -5.20 -4.57 4.16
CA THR A 100 -4.30 -5.73 4.11
C THR A 100 -3.53 -5.86 5.42
N GLN A 101 -2.86 -6.99 5.65
CA GLN A 101 -2.09 -7.22 6.87
C GLN A 101 -0.74 -6.48 6.88
N SER A 102 -0.14 -6.28 5.71
CA SER A 102 1.13 -5.57 5.56
C SER A 102 1.44 -5.21 4.10
N THR A 103 2.36 -4.27 3.92
CA THR A 103 2.95 -3.93 2.60
C THR A 103 3.51 -5.16 1.89
N THR A 104 4.29 -5.99 2.60
CA THR A 104 4.88 -7.22 2.05
C THR A 104 3.82 -8.24 1.61
N MET A 105 2.74 -8.38 2.39
CA MET A 105 1.61 -9.24 1.99
C MET A 105 0.97 -8.72 0.69
N ALA A 106 0.66 -7.42 0.63
CA ALA A 106 0.07 -6.82 -0.56
C ALA A 106 0.95 -6.99 -1.81
N GLU A 107 2.27 -6.78 -1.70
CA GLU A 107 3.22 -6.98 -2.80
C GLU A 107 3.16 -8.42 -3.33
N ASN A 108 3.21 -9.41 -2.43
CA ASN A 108 3.11 -10.83 -2.79
C ASN A 108 1.77 -11.16 -3.47
N LEU A 109 0.67 -10.56 -2.99
CA LEU A 109 -0.65 -10.76 -3.54
C LEU A 109 -0.77 -10.20 -4.95
N ILE A 110 -0.25 -8.99 -5.20
CA ILE A 110 -0.22 -8.41 -6.55
C ILE A 110 0.55 -9.31 -7.51
N ILE A 111 1.73 -9.78 -7.12
CA ILE A 111 2.54 -10.67 -7.97
C ILE A 111 1.76 -11.95 -8.32
N ARG A 112 1.10 -12.56 -7.35
CA ARG A 112 0.27 -13.76 -7.59
C ARG A 112 -0.96 -13.44 -8.45
N ALA A 113 -1.62 -12.31 -8.23
CA ALA A 113 -2.79 -11.90 -9.00
C ALA A 113 -2.46 -11.55 -10.47
N LEU A 114 -1.20 -11.20 -10.74
CA LEU A 114 -0.66 -11.08 -12.10
C LEU A 114 -0.31 -12.45 -12.72
N GLY A 115 -0.52 -13.56 -12.01
CA GLY A 115 -0.20 -14.91 -12.46
C GLY A 115 1.30 -15.21 -12.48
N LEU A 116 2.11 -14.50 -11.67
CA LEU A 116 3.55 -14.70 -11.61
C LEU A 116 3.92 -15.64 -10.45
N PRO A 117 4.90 -16.55 -10.65
CA PRO A 117 5.83 -16.64 -11.79
C PRO A 117 5.31 -17.44 -13.01
N GLN A 118 4.15 -18.09 -12.93
CA GLN A 118 3.66 -19.05 -13.94
C GLN A 118 3.53 -18.43 -15.35
N GLY A 119 3.12 -17.16 -15.43
CA GLY A 119 3.02 -16.41 -16.68
C GLY A 119 4.36 -15.97 -17.28
N GLY A 120 5.47 -16.17 -16.55
CA GLY A 120 6.81 -15.78 -16.96
C GLY A 120 6.97 -14.27 -17.20
N GLY A 121 8.10 -13.90 -17.81
CA GLY A 121 8.42 -12.52 -18.15
C GLY A 121 9.43 -11.89 -17.20
N ARG A 122 9.46 -10.55 -17.17
CA ARG A 122 10.45 -9.77 -16.43
C ARG A 122 9.82 -8.94 -15.31
N ILE A 123 10.48 -8.90 -14.16
CA ILE A 123 10.20 -7.96 -13.07
C ILE A 123 11.43 -7.05 -12.94
N VAL A 124 11.20 -5.74 -12.90
CA VAL A 124 12.24 -4.75 -12.59
C VAL A 124 11.99 -4.23 -11.18
N THR A 125 13.00 -4.26 -10.33
CA THR A 125 13.00 -3.63 -8.99
C THR A 125 14.29 -2.83 -8.82
N ASP A 126 14.51 -2.20 -7.68
CA ASP A 126 15.67 -1.34 -7.46
C ASP A 126 16.45 -1.68 -6.19
N ALA A 127 17.74 -1.33 -6.14
CA ALA A 127 18.63 -1.64 -5.02
C ALA A 127 18.28 -0.89 -3.71
N LEU A 128 17.39 0.10 -3.76
CA LEU A 128 16.90 0.89 -2.64
C LEU A 128 15.50 0.48 -2.17
N HIS A 129 14.94 -0.57 -2.78
CA HIS A 129 13.71 -1.23 -2.35
C HIS A 129 13.88 -1.90 -0.98
N PHE A 130 12.78 -2.31 -0.35
CA PHE A 130 12.83 -2.91 0.97
C PHE A 130 13.65 -4.21 0.97
N THR A 131 14.63 -4.32 1.87
CA THR A 131 15.54 -5.47 1.93
C THR A 131 14.80 -6.81 2.06
N GLY A 132 13.66 -6.84 2.76
CA GLY A 132 12.85 -8.05 2.89
C GLY A 132 12.20 -8.50 1.56
N SER A 133 11.93 -7.57 0.64
CA SER A 133 11.36 -7.89 -0.67
C SER A 133 12.37 -8.58 -1.60
N PHE A 134 13.68 -8.39 -1.39
CA PHE A 134 14.71 -9.10 -2.18
C PHE A 134 14.68 -10.62 -1.98
N TYR A 135 14.24 -11.11 -0.82
CA TYR A 135 14.02 -12.54 -0.64
C TYR A 135 12.94 -13.06 -1.59
N MET A 136 11.81 -12.36 -1.69
CA MET A 136 10.72 -12.71 -2.60
C MET A 136 11.18 -12.67 -4.06
N TYR A 137 11.95 -11.66 -4.46
CA TYR A 137 12.47 -11.57 -5.82
C TYR A 137 13.51 -12.64 -6.16
N ASP A 138 14.38 -13.02 -5.22
CA ASP A 138 15.28 -14.17 -5.38
C ASP A 138 14.50 -15.47 -5.60
N GLN A 139 13.41 -15.68 -4.86
CA GLN A 139 12.54 -16.86 -5.06
C GLN A 139 11.83 -16.82 -6.42
N LEU A 140 11.37 -15.66 -6.88
CA LEU A 140 10.77 -15.50 -8.21
C LEU A 140 11.77 -15.77 -9.33
N ALA A 141 13.02 -15.33 -9.18
CA ALA A 141 14.10 -15.63 -10.11
C ALA A 141 14.39 -17.13 -10.19
N LYS A 142 14.47 -17.82 -9.04
CA LYS A 142 14.62 -19.28 -8.95
C LYS A 142 13.43 -20.04 -9.57
N ALA A 143 12.25 -19.44 -9.57
CA ALA A 143 11.06 -19.96 -10.23
C ALA A 143 10.98 -19.63 -11.74
N GLY A 144 12.03 -19.05 -12.32
CA GLY A 144 12.16 -18.82 -13.76
C GLY A 144 11.76 -17.42 -14.25
N MET A 145 11.49 -16.47 -13.35
CA MET A 145 11.30 -15.07 -13.73
C MET A 145 12.63 -14.40 -14.05
N ASP A 146 12.61 -13.49 -15.01
CA ASP A 146 13.72 -12.58 -15.27
C ASP A 146 13.62 -11.38 -14.31
N VAL A 147 14.33 -11.44 -13.19
CA VAL A 147 14.33 -10.38 -12.18
C VAL A 147 15.55 -9.48 -12.37
N VAL A 148 15.31 -8.20 -12.61
CA VAL A 148 16.35 -7.18 -12.79
C VAL A 148 16.31 -6.20 -11.63
N THR A 149 17.40 -6.11 -10.86
CA THR A 149 17.56 -5.08 -9.83
C THR A 149 18.38 -3.92 -10.37
N LEU A 150 17.79 -2.73 -10.42
CA LEU A 150 18.45 -1.51 -10.84
C LEU A 150 19.54 -1.13 -9.83
N PRO A 151 20.78 -0.85 -10.27
CA PRO A 151 21.85 -0.50 -9.36
C PRO A 151 21.64 0.90 -8.78
N MET A 152 22.04 1.06 -7.52
CA MET A 152 22.17 2.38 -6.91
C MET A 152 23.40 3.09 -7.51
N THR A 153 23.21 4.35 -7.89
CA THR A 153 24.29 5.22 -8.36
C THR A 153 25.19 5.65 -7.19
N ARG A 154 26.36 6.23 -7.50
CA ARG A 154 27.31 6.68 -6.47
C ARG A 154 26.76 7.78 -5.54
N ASP A 155 25.81 8.56 -6.02
CA ASP A 155 25.11 9.61 -5.27
C ASP A 155 23.87 9.08 -4.52
N GLY A 156 23.67 7.76 -4.47
CA GLY A 156 22.61 7.15 -3.68
C GLY A 156 21.23 7.22 -4.32
N ARG A 157 21.14 7.23 -5.66
CA ARG A 157 19.88 7.33 -6.40
C ARG A 157 19.66 6.10 -7.27
N ILE A 158 18.45 5.97 -7.80
CA ILE A 158 18.15 5.05 -8.90
C ILE A 158 18.07 5.86 -10.19
N GLY A 159 18.91 5.52 -11.16
CA GLY A 159 18.97 6.21 -12.45
C GLY A 159 17.81 5.83 -13.35
N MET A 160 17.16 6.84 -13.95
CA MET A 160 16.08 6.62 -14.92
C MET A 160 16.60 5.99 -16.22
N ASP A 161 17.84 6.26 -16.59
CA ASP A 161 18.57 5.61 -17.68
C ASP A 161 18.72 4.10 -17.45
N ALA A 162 19.00 3.69 -16.21
CA ALA A 162 19.04 2.27 -15.84
C ALA A 162 17.66 1.62 -15.92
N LEU A 163 16.61 2.33 -15.49
CA LEU A 163 15.23 1.87 -15.65
C LEU A 163 14.88 1.70 -17.14
N ASP A 164 15.10 2.72 -17.96
CA ASP A 164 14.81 2.71 -19.40
C ASP A 164 15.54 1.56 -20.11
N ALA A 165 16.80 1.29 -19.76
CA ALA A 165 17.58 0.18 -20.31
C ALA A 165 17.11 -1.21 -19.85
N ALA A 166 16.52 -1.31 -18.66
CA ALA A 166 16.01 -2.57 -18.11
C ALA A 166 14.63 -2.95 -18.69
N LEU A 167 13.86 -1.97 -19.16
CA LEU A 167 12.52 -2.16 -19.68
C LEU A 167 12.53 -2.77 -21.09
N ASN A 168 11.60 -3.71 -21.33
CA ASN A 168 11.35 -4.28 -22.65
C ASN A 168 9.94 -4.90 -22.72
N LYS A 169 9.56 -5.45 -23.88
CA LYS A 169 8.23 -6.05 -24.12
C LYS A 169 7.89 -7.25 -23.24
N LYS A 170 8.87 -7.85 -22.54
CA LYS A 170 8.65 -8.94 -21.58
C LYS A 170 8.44 -8.43 -20.16
N THR A 171 8.73 -7.16 -19.87
CA THR A 171 8.52 -6.58 -18.54
C THR A 171 7.04 -6.61 -18.20
N LYS A 172 6.71 -7.25 -17.07
CA LYS A 172 5.36 -7.37 -16.53
C LYS A 172 5.10 -6.38 -15.42
N LEU A 173 6.11 -6.15 -14.58
CA LEU A 173 6.00 -5.32 -13.39
C LEU A 173 7.29 -4.55 -13.14
N VAL A 174 7.16 -3.26 -12.86
CA VAL A 174 8.18 -2.43 -12.21
C VAL A 174 7.74 -2.24 -10.76
N SER A 175 8.57 -2.63 -9.80
CA SER A 175 8.25 -2.58 -8.38
C SER A 175 9.31 -1.81 -7.62
N VAL A 176 8.93 -0.64 -7.10
CA VAL A 176 9.85 0.32 -6.49
C VAL A 176 9.35 0.78 -5.13
N SER A 177 10.29 1.20 -4.27
CA SER A 177 9.96 1.89 -3.03
C SER A 177 9.89 3.37 -3.31
N VAL A 178 8.71 3.98 -3.10
CA VAL A 178 8.49 5.40 -3.43
C VAL A 178 9.49 6.29 -2.70
N VAL A 179 9.73 5.98 -1.43
CA VAL A 179 10.77 6.59 -0.60
C VAL A 179 11.61 5.47 0.02
N SER A 180 12.91 5.46 -0.22
CA SER A 180 13.77 4.42 0.34
C SER A 180 13.92 4.56 1.86
N ALA A 181 13.75 3.44 2.56
CA ALA A 181 14.06 3.34 3.98
C ALA A 181 15.55 3.55 4.31
N THR A 182 16.43 3.34 3.32
CA THR A 182 17.89 3.32 3.51
C THR A 182 18.46 4.74 3.55
N ASN A 183 18.06 5.59 2.60
CA ASN A 183 18.66 6.90 2.42
C ASN A 183 17.64 8.02 2.13
N GLY A 184 16.34 7.72 2.12
CA GLY A 184 15.28 8.69 1.83
C GLY A 184 15.19 9.12 0.37
N PHE A 185 15.84 8.41 -0.56
CA PHE A 185 15.68 8.66 -1.99
C PHE A 185 14.21 8.50 -2.39
N GLU A 186 13.67 9.50 -3.06
CA GLU A 186 12.30 9.53 -3.56
C GLU A 186 12.29 9.38 -5.08
N HIS A 187 11.52 8.41 -5.59
CA HIS A 187 11.29 8.25 -7.01
C HIS A 187 10.34 9.32 -7.54
N ASP A 188 10.62 9.83 -8.76
CA ASP A 188 9.60 10.49 -9.56
C ASP A 188 8.63 9.43 -10.08
N LEU A 189 7.55 9.17 -9.33
CA LEU A 189 6.60 8.12 -9.64
C LEU A 189 5.96 8.28 -11.01
N LYS A 190 5.63 9.52 -11.40
CA LYS A 190 5.03 9.77 -12.71
C LYS A 190 5.99 9.32 -13.82
N ARG A 191 7.26 9.67 -13.70
CA ARG A 191 8.27 9.27 -14.69
C ARG A 191 8.50 7.76 -14.72
N VAL A 192 8.46 7.09 -13.57
CA VAL A 192 8.54 5.61 -13.49
C VAL A 192 7.34 4.97 -14.19
N CYS A 193 6.12 5.43 -13.91
CA CYS A 193 4.89 4.95 -14.52
C CYS A 193 4.88 5.18 -16.04
N ASP A 194 5.19 6.38 -16.49
CA ASP A 194 5.24 6.71 -17.93
C ASP A 194 6.22 5.79 -18.67
N ALA A 195 7.42 5.56 -18.11
CA ALA A 195 8.43 4.66 -18.71
C ALA A 195 7.97 3.19 -18.75
N ALA A 196 7.41 2.69 -17.64
CA ALA A 196 6.89 1.32 -17.55
C ALA A 196 5.74 1.08 -18.53
N HIS A 197 4.77 2.01 -18.57
CA HIS A 197 3.58 1.92 -19.42
C HIS A 197 3.92 2.00 -20.90
N ALA A 198 4.95 2.76 -21.29
CA ALA A 198 5.46 2.78 -22.68
C ALA A 198 5.91 1.39 -23.18
N HIS A 199 6.22 0.47 -22.27
CA HIS A 199 6.59 -0.92 -22.58
C HIS A 199 5.47 -1.93 -22.28
N GLY A 200 4.28 -1.46 -21.87
CA GLY A 200 3.16 -2.30 -21.46
C GLY A 200 3.34 -2.98 -20.10
N ALA A 201 4.34 -2.57 -19.31
CA ALA A 201 4.54 -3.04 -17.94
C ALA A 201 3.63 -2.28 -16.97
N LEU A 202 3.31 -2.90 -15.83
CA LEU A 202 2.56 -2.27 -14.74
C LEU A 202 3.51 -1.78 -13.65
N VAL A 203 3.03 -0.93 -12.74
CA VAL A 203 3.81 -0.40 -11.61
C VAL A 203 3.20 -0.78 -10.26
N TYR A 204 4.03 -1.36 -9.39
CA TYR A 204 3.78 -1.46 -7.95
C TYR A 204 4.62 -0.44 -7.20
N ALA A 205 3.98 0.35 -6.33
CA ALA A 205 4.60 1.37 -5.50
C ALA A 205 4.52 0.98 -4.00
N ASP A 206 5.66 0.69 -3.38
CA ASP A 206 5.75 0.55 -1.92
C ASP A 206 5.78 1.94 -1.27
N LEU A 207 4.68 2.27 -0.57
CA LEU A 207 4.44 3.57 0.04
C LEU A 207 4.87 3.62 1.51
N ILE A 208 5.42 2.56 2.10
CA ILE A 208 5.53 2.44 3.57
C ILE A 208 6.35 3.57 4.23
N GLN A 209 7.28 4.17 3.50
CA GLN A 209 8.05 5.33 3.96
C GLN A 209 7.55 6.68 3.38
N GLY A 210 6.68 6.65 2.37
CA GLY A 210 6.16 7.84 1.67
C GLY A 210 4.77 8.28 2.14
N ALA A 211 3.88 7.34 2.48
CA ALA A 211 2.53 7.64 2.92
C ALA A 211 2.55 8.41 4.25
N GLY A 212 2.12 9.66 4.23
CA GLY A 212 2.12 10.56 5.39
C GLY A 212 3.39 11.40 5.55
N THR A 213 4.41 11.25 4.68
CA THR A 213 5.66 12.05 4.74
C THR A 213 5.88 12.93 3.53
N VAL A 214 5.46 12.49 2.34
CA VAL A 214 5.55 13.25 1.10
C VAL A 214 4.18 13.33 0.42
N PRO A 215 3.90 14.36 -0.39
CA PRO A 215 2.68 14.41 -1.20
C PRO A 215 2.65 13.25 -2.19
N ILE A 216 1.55 12.48 -2.21
CA ILE A 216 1.37 11.35 -3.12
C ILE A 216 -0.01 11.47 -3.78
N ASP A 217 -0.04 11.37 -5.10
CA ASP A 217 -1.25 11.20 -5.88
C ASP A 217 -1.07 10.03 -6.85
N LEU A 218 -1.59 8.87 -6.46
CA LEU A 218 -1.42 7.60 -7.18
C LEU A 218 -2.10 7.65 -8.56
N ARG A 219 -3.29 8.24 -8.64
CA ARG A 219 -4.04 8.36 -9.90
C ARG A 219 -3.32 9.32 -10.85
N ALA A 220 -2.86 10.47 -10.36
CA ALA A 220 -2.16 11.45 -11.19
C ALA A 220 -0.79 10.93 -11.67
N ALA A 221 -0.09 10.14 -10.85
CA ALA A 221 1.17 9.50 -11.23
C ALA A 221 0.98 8.33 -12.22
N GLY A 222 -0.21 7.73 -12.27
CA GLY A 222 -0.47 6.55 -13.11
C GLY A 222 -0.02 5.24 -12.46
N VAL A 223 -0.01 5.16 -11.14
CA VAL A 223 0.33 3.92 -10.42
C VAL A 223 -0.77 2.87 -10.62
N ASP A 224 -0.39 1.61 -10.86
CA ASP A 224 -1.37 0.53 -11.04
C ASP A 224 -1.70 -0.15 -9.70
N PHE A 225 -0.69 -0.35 -8.86
CA PHE A 225 -0.81 -0.96 -7.55
C PHE A 225 0.06 -0.23 -6.53
N ALA A 226 -0.40 -0.12 -5.29
CA ALA A 226 0.42 0.45 -4.23
C ALA A 226 0.04 -0.14 -2.88
N ALA A 227 0.96 -0.16 -1.92
CA ALA A 227 0.61 -0.56 -0.56
C ALA A 227 1.39 0.18 0.52
N SER A 228 0.78 0.28 1.70
CA SER A 228 1.41 0.80 2.91
C SER A 228 0.88 0.09 4.15
N SER A 229 1.78 -0.41 5.00
CA SER A 229 1.46 -0.68 6.41
C SER A 229 1.28 0.64 7.16
N CYS A 230 0.55 0.65 8.27
CA CYS A 230 0.27 1.90 8.98
C CYS A 230 1.19 2.22 10.17
N TYR A 231 1.98 1.26 10.68
CA TYR A 231 2.82 1.42 11.89
C TYR A 231 4.03 2.37 11.78
N LYS A 232 4.27 2.94 10.60
CA LYS A 232 5.31 3.96 10.36
C LYS A 232 4.66 5.35 10.33
N TYR A 233 4.79 6.08 9.24
CA TYR A 233 4.37 7.49 9.19
C TYR A 233 2.87 7.73 9.10
N LEU A 234 2.07 6.68 8.87
CA LEU A 234 0.63 6.72 9.10
C LEU A 234 0.25 6.58 10.59
N MET A 235 1.24 6.29 11.44
CA MET A 235 1.15 6.31 12.90
C MET A 235 0.03 5.43 13.48
N GLY A 236 -0.30 4.34 12.78
CA GLY A 236 -1.18 3.28 13.25
C GLY A 236 -0.40 2.17 13.96
N ASP A 237 -1.00 0.98 14.03
CA ASP A 237 -0.39 -0.19 14.68
C ASP A 237 -0.04 -1.30 13.68
N PHE A 238 0.65 -2.34 14.14
CA PHE A 238 0.98 -3.50 13.33
C PHE A 238 -0.26 -4.28 12.89
N GLY A 239 -0.12 -5.05 11.80
CA GLY A 239 -1.16 -5.94 11.30
C GLY A 239 -2.24 -5.25 10.45
N ILE A 240 -2.16 -3.93 10.26
CA ILE A 240 -3.03 -3.17 9.37
C ILE A 240 -2.20 -2.42 8.33
N GLY A 241 -2.66 -2.47 7.10
CA GLY A 241 -2.16 -1.72 5.97
C GLY A 241 -3.24 -1.54 4.92
N PHE A 242 -2.86 -0.89 3.83
CA PHE A 242 -3.73 -0.57 2.72
C PHE A 242 -3.13 -1.12 1.44
N LEU A 243 -3.98 -1.71 0.60
CA LEU A 243 -3.65 -2.08 -0.77
C LEU A 243 -4.52 -1.23 -1.70
N TYR A 244 -3.87 -0.55 -2.63
CA TYR A 244 -4.45 0.17 -3.75
C TYR A 244 -4.36 -0.69 -5.01
N VAL A 245 -5.48 -0.77 -5.72
CA VAL A 245 -5.59 -1.40 -7.03
C VAL A 245 -6.37 -0.46 -7.93
N ARG A 246 -5.67 0.10 -8.90
CA ARG A 246 -6.25 1.01 -9.89
C ARG A 246 -7.51 0.40 -10.49
N LYS A 247 -8.57 1.21 -10.60
CA LYS A 247 -9.91 0.75 -11.00
C LYS A 247 -9.90 -0.10 -12.26
N GLU A 248 -9.19 0.36 -13.28
CA GLU A 248 -9.12 -0.26 -14.59
C GLU A 248 -8.33 -1.60 -14.60
N MET A 249 -7.63 -1.92 -13.52
CA MET A 249 -6.88 -3.17 -13.36
C MET A 249 -7.68 -4.26 -12.64
N GLN A 250 -8.72 -3.92 -11.89
CA GLN A 250 -9.41 -4.86 -10.99
C GLN A 250 -9.95 -6.10 -11.73
N ASP A 251 -10.55 -5.92 -12.91
CA ASP A 251 -11.14 -7.01 -13.71
C ASP A 251 -10.10 -7.84 -14.48
N ARG A 252 -8.84 -7.41 -14.48
CA ARG A 252 -7.74 -8.08 -15.20
C ARG A 252 -6.91 -9.01 -14.30
N LEU A 253 -7.21 -9.03 -13.01
CA LEU A 253 -6.46 -9.75 -11.99
C LEU A 253 -7.05 -11.14 -11.75
N GLN A 254 -6.16 -12.10 -11.54
CA GLN A 254 -6.54 -13.42 -11.04
C GLN A 254 -6.69 -13.35 -9.53
N ARG A 255 -7.58 -14.19 -8.96
CA ARG A 255 -7.65 -14.36 -7.50
C ARG A 255 -6.42 -15.16 -7.05
N PRO A 256 -5.52 -14.59 -6.24
CA PRO A 256 -4.32 -15.31 -5.79
C PRO A 256 -4.63 -16.35 -4.69
N TRP A 257 -5.83 -16.27 -4.12
CA TRP A 257 -6.39 -17.14 -3.08
C TRP A 257 -7.92 -16.97 -3.01
N TRP A 258 -8.61 -17.85 -2.27
CA TRP A 258 -10.07 -17.83 -2.13
C TRP A 258 -10.46 -17.71 -0.66
N GLY A 259 -11.38 -16.79 -0.36
CA GLY A 259 -11.78 -16.49 1.02
C GLY A 259 -13.23 -16.03 1.16
N TYR A 260 -13.79 -16.22 2.36
CA TYR A 260 -15.19 -15.90 2.68
C TYR A 260 -15.55 -14.42 2.41
N PHE A 261 -14.63 -13.48 2.63
CA PHE A 261 -14.88 -12.06 2.41
C PHE A 261 -14.74 -11.60 0.96
N GLN A 262 -14.41 -12.51 0.04
CA GLN A 262 -14.39 -12.22 -1.39
C GLN A 262 -15.77 -12.42 -2.04
N VAL A 263 -16.70 -13.08 -1.34
CA VAL A 263 -18.04 -13.39 -1.83
C VAL A 263 -19.08 -12.49 -1.18
N GLY A 264 -20.13 -12.17 -1.94
CA GLY A 264 -21.23 -11.35 -1.48
C GLY A 264 -22.04 -12.01 -0.37
N LYS A 265 -23.00 -11.29 0.18
CA LYS A 265 -23.86 -11.80 1.27
C LYS A 265 -24.79 -12.95 0.84
N GLU A 266 -25.06 -13.03 -0.46
CA GLU A 266 -25.83 -14.10 -1.09
C GLU A 266 -24.88 -15.27 -1.40
N VAL A 267 -24.70 -16.13 -0.41
CA VAL A 267 -24.02 -17.41 -0.53
C VAL A 267 -25.07 -18.48 -0.27
N ASP A 268 -25.47 -19.20 -1.32
CA ASP A 268 -26.45 -20.27 -1.23
C ASP A 268 -25.69 -21.57 -0.93
N THR A 269 -25.95 -22.19 0.22
CA THR A 269 -25.42 -23.51 0.53
C THR A 269 -26.36 -24.59 0.01
N HIS A 270 -25.80 -25.75 -0.34
CA HIS A 270 -26.56 -26.90 -0.83
C HIS A 270 -26.30 -28.17 0.02
N ASN A 271 -25.97 -27.97 1.29
CA ASN A 271 -25.40 -29.00 2.17
C ASN A 271 -26.32 -29.35 3.35
N LEU A 272 -27.35 -28.54 3.63
CA LEU A 272 -28.30 -28.78 4.70
C LEU A 272 -29.57 -29.47 4.19
N PRO A 273 -30.29 -30.20 5.06
CA PRO A 273 -31.62 -30.70 4.73
C PRO A 273 -32.51 -29.54 4.27
N PHE A 274 -33.13 -29.71 3.09
CA PHE A 274 -34.02 -28.75 2.43
C PHE A 274 -33.36 -27.58 1.66
N ASP A 275 -32.03 -27.53 1.57
CA ASP A 275 -31.38 -26.62 0.61
C ASP A 275 -31.80 -26.99 -0.84
N PRO A 276 -31.95 -26.03 -1.76
CA PRO A 276 -32.19 -26.32 -3.17
C PRO A 276 -31.09 -27.23 -3.72
N PRO A 277 -31.40 -28.24 -4.56
CA PRO A 277 -30.37 -29.09 -5.13
C PRO A 277 -29.50 -28.31 -6.13
N SER A 278 -28.18 -28.42 -5.99
CA SER A 278 -27.19 -27.86 -6.92
C SER A 278 -26.08 -28.90 -7.15
N PRO A 279 -25.45 -28.95 -8.35
CA PRO A 279 -24.24 -29.75 -8.55
C PRO A 279 -23.03 -29.23 -7.76
N HIS A 280 -23.13 -28.03 -7.18
CA HIS A 280 -22.10 -27.40 -6.36
C HIS A 280 -22.53 -27.40 -4.88
N ALA A 281 -21.55 -27.51 -3.97
CA ALA A 281 -21.81 -27.44 -2.53
C ALA A 281 -22.22 -26.02 -2.08
N VAL A 282 -21.83 -25.01 -2.86
CA VAL A 282 -22.08 -23.58 -2.60
C VAL A 282 -22.17 -22.83 -3.92
N ASP A 283 -23.23 -22.03 -4.10
CA ASP A 283 -23.35 -21.03 -5.15
C ASP A 283 -23.09 -19.63 -4.57
N TYR A 284 -22.29 -18.81 -5.27
CA TYR A 284 -21.88 -17.50 -4.76
C TYR A 284 -21.56 -16.50 -5.87
N ARG A 285 -21.61 -15.21 -5.52
CA ARG A 285 -21.11 -14.11 -6.36
C ARG A 285 -19.94 -13.43 -5.69
N ALA A 286 -18.90 -13.09 -6.44
CA ALA A 286 -17.80 -12.32 -5.87
C ALA A 286 -18.21 -10.85 -5.65
N VAL A 287 -17.69 -10.26 -4.58
CA VAL A 287 -17.77 -8.80 -4.36
C VAL A 287 -16.96 -8.09 -5.45
N PRO A 288 -17.39 -6.93 -5.97
CA PRO A 288 -16.59 -6.17 -6.92
C PRO A 288 -15.34 -5.56 -6.27
N GLY A 289 -14.34 -5.28 -7.10
CA GLY A 289 -13.14 -4.53 -6.72
C GLY A 289 -12.08 -5.32 -5.95
N PRO A 290 -11.12 -4.64 -5.30
CA PRO A 290 -9.94 -5.30 -4.73
C PRO A 290 -10.31 -6.32 -3.65
N GLU A 291 -11.40 -6.10 -2.92
CA GLU A 291 -11.89 -7.05 -1.92
C GLU A 291 -12.25 -8.40 -2.53
N GLY A 292 -12.97 -8.42 -3.66
CA GLY A 292 -13.32 -9.65 -4.35
C GLY A 292 -12.16 -10.41 -4.98
N VAL A 293 -11.00 -9.76 -5.08
CA VAL A 293 -9.77 -10.37 -5.59
C VAL A 293 -8.89 -10.86 -4.43
N PHE A 294 -8.76 -10.05 -3.39
CA PHE A 294 -7.68 -10.20 -2.41
C PHE A 294 -8.14 -10.40 -0.97
N ALA A 295 -9.40 -10.14 -0.61
CA ALA A 295 -9.84 -10.18 0.79
C ALA A 295 -9.65 -11.57 1.42
N MET A 296 -9.17 -11.59 2.66
CA MET A 296 -8.97 -12.79 3.47
C MET A 296 -9.15 -12.47 4.95
N GLY A 297 -9.37 -13.51 5.76
CA GLY A 297 -9.43 -13.43 7.22
C GLY A 297 -10.85 -13.28 7.75
N THR A 298 -10.99 -12.60 8.88
CA THR A 298 -12.26 -12.14 9.48
C THR A 298 -12.44 -10.65 9.23
N THR A 299 -13.59 -10.06 9.58
CA THR A 299 -13.81 -8.61 9.53
C THR A 299 -12.60 -7.90 10.17
N SER A 300 -11.93 -7.10 9.35
CA SER A 300 -10.76 -6.28 9.69
C SER A 300 -11.18 -4.83 9.89
#